data_AF-A0A7Y7AFE6-F1
#
_entry.id   AF-A0A7Y7AFE6-F1
#
_cell.length_a   1.000
_cell.length_b   1.000
_cell.length_c   1.000
_cell.angle_alpha   90.00
_cell.angle_beta   90.00
_cell.angle_gamma   90.00
#
_symmetry.space_group_name_H-M   'P 1'
#
loop_
_entity.id
_entity.type
_entity.pdbx_description
1 polymer ?
#
loop_
_entity_poly.entity_id
_entity_poly.type
_entity_poly.pdbx_seq_one_letter_code
_entity_poly.pdbx_strand_id
1 'polypeptide(L)'
;MKDTLIDSLSVAQEALNKSNTGGDWFTVLLENNPGLFTILITGLLLPLGMLWLNNRNTKKLKELEKQLDEKYQGKAEIKNQERAIYSSLSKILFDVQQLHVSLSGTCIDKNCIDNAVSKFDTSITKYHDEISNNLLYMPSIIIDNIYKFYSKISDLKVSLKEFNDTQNFEMAHVCVYSYSIELSEILINIQELLIAENIELKKNFDKAEQEMMKYCCGRKPPKDVVDRYIELLPKVKTDLTETEIEEIKLSLK
;
A
#
# COMPACT_ATOMS: atom_id res chain seq x y z
N MET A 1 -35.60 -72.48 -6.25
CA MET A 1 -35.40 -71.01 -6.16
C MET A 1 -36.69 -70.23 -5.92
N LYS A 2 -37.89 -70.86 -5.90
CA LYS A 2 -39.12 -70.25 -5.36
C LYS A 2 -39.32 -70.55 -3.87
N ASP A 3 -38.78 -71.66 -3.36
CA ASP A 3 -39.07 -72.13 -2.01
C ASP A 3 -38.33 -71.34 -0.91
N THR A 4 -37.14 -70.82 -1.18
CA THR A 4 -36.37 -69.98 -0.23
C THR A 4 -36.92 -68.57 -0.03
N LEU A 5 -37.67 -68.04 -1.00
CA LEU A 5 -38.31 -66.72 -0.88
C LEU A 5 -39.62 -66.82 -0.07
N ILE A 6 -40.34 -67.93 -0.19
CA ILE A 6 -41.59 -68.17 0.53
C ILE A 6 -41.33 -68.36 2.04
N ASP A 7 -40.24 -69.05 2.41
CA ASP A 7 -39.83 -69.20 3.82
C ASP A 7 -39.37 -67.88 4.46
N SER A 8 -38.74 -66.97 3.70
CA SER A 8 -38.34 -65.66 4.24
C SER A 8 -39.52 -64.71 4.45
N LEU A 9 -40.58 -64.86 3.65
CA LEU A 9 -41.82 -64.08 3.74
C LEU A 9 -42.72 -64.58 4.87
N SER A 10 -42.79 -65.90 5.11
CA SER A 10 -43.57 -66.46 6.22
C SER A 10 -42.99 -66.07 7.59
N VAL A 11 -41.66 -66.09 7.72
CA VAL A 11 -40.94 -65.65 8.93
C VAL A 11 -41.11 -64.14 9.18
N ALA A 12 -41.09 -63.32 8.12
CA ALA A 12 -41.34 -61.88 8.24
C ALA A 12 -42.80 -61.58 8.64
N GLN A 13 -43.76 -62.39 8.17
CA GLN A 13 -45.18 -62.21 8.46
C GLN A 13 -45.56 -62.69 9.88
N GLU A 14 -44.87 -63.71 10.40
CA GLU A 14 -45.00 -64.17 11.78
C GLU A 14 -44.37 -63.19 12.79
N ALA A 15 -43.28 -62.51 12.41
CA ALA A 15 -42.68 -61.43 13.19
C ALA A 15 -43.56 -60.15 13.22
N LEU A 16 -44.21 -59.82 12.11
CA LEU A 16 -45.15 -58.68 12.02
C LEU A 16 -46.43 -58.91 12.86
N ASN A 17 -46.93 -60.15 12.93
CA ASN A 17 -48.13 -60.48 13.72
C ASN A 17 -47.88 -60.49 15.25
N LYS A 18 -46.62 -60.57 15.69
CA LYS A 18 -46.24 -60.42 17.12
C LYS A 18 -46.11 -58.96 17.57
N SER A 19 -46.16 -57.99 16.64
CA SER A 19 -45.98 -56.56 16.91
C SER A 19 -47.33 -55.85 17.13
N ASN A 20 -48.11 -56.31 18.11
CA ASN A 20 -49.36 -55.63 18.52
C ASN A 20 -49.20 -54.80 19.80
N THR A 21 -47.99 -54.36 20.12
CA THR A 21 -47.71 -53.37 21.17
C THR A 21 -46.60 -52.44 20.69
N GLY A 22 -46.91 -51.14 20.67
CA GLY A 22 -46.08 -50.11 20.06
C GLY A 22 -44.69 -49.97 20.68
N GLY A 23 -43.72 -49.65 19.83
CA GLY A 23 -42.42 -49.11 20.21
C GLY A 23 -41.20 -49.92 19.80
N ASP A 24 -41.30 -51.26 19.71
CA ASP A 24 -40.11 -52.12 19.76
C ASP A 24 -39.89 -53.02 18.53
N TRP A 25 -40.49 -52.69 17.39
CA TRP A 25 -40.29 -53.49 16.17
C TRP A 25 -38.86 -53.39 15.61
N PHE A 26 -38.16 -52.28 15.88
CA PHE A 26 -36.80 -52.05 15.38
C PHE A 26 -35.75 -52.83 16.16
N THR A 27 -35.93 -52.96 17.47
CA THR A 27 -35.04 -53.72 18.37
C THR A 27 -35.17 -55.22 18.11
N VAL A 28 -36.40 -55.73 17.94
CA VAL A 28 -36.67 -57.13 17.57
C VAL A 28 -36.11 -57.49 16.18
N LEU A 29 -36.08 -56.56 15.23
CA LEU A 29 -35.52 -56.79 13.89
C LEU A 29 -33.98 -56.80 13.90
N LEU A 30 -33.35 -56.04 14.79
CA LEU A 30 -31.90 -55.95 14.98
C LEU A 30 -31.33 -57.15 15.74
N GLU A 31 -32.03 -57.63 16.78
CA GLU A 31 -31.60 -58.80 17.56
C GLU A 31 -31.66 -60.11 16.75
N ASN A 32 -32.65 -60.25 15.88
CA ASN A 32 -32.83 -61.47 15.08
C ASN A 32 -31.92 -61.56 13.85
N ASN A 33 -31.28 -60.45 13.43
CA ASN A 33 -30.40 -60.42 12.27
C ASN A 33 -29.25 -59.42 12.46
N PRO A 34 -28.14 -59.79 13.14
CA PRO A 34 -27.02 -58.89 13.42
C PRO A 34 -26.33 -58.34 12.15
N GLY A 35 -26.50 -59.02 11.00
CA GLY A 35 -26.05 -58.56 9.69
C GLY A 35 -26.82 -57.33 9.14
N LEU A 36 -28.07 -57.12 9.56
CA LEU A 36 -28.88 -55.98 9.14
C LEU A 36 -28.34 -54.66 9.73
N PHE A 37 -27.81 -54.71 10.95
CA PHE A 37 -27.14 -53.57 11.58
C PHE A 37 -25.91 -53.12 10.79
N THR A 38 -25.07 -54.07 10.37
CA THR A 38 -23.87 -53.77 9.58
C THR A 38 -24.23 -53.21 8.22
N ILE A 39 -25.26 -53.73 7.55
CA ILE A 39 -25.77 -53.20 6.27
C ILE A 39 -26.35 -51.79 6.44
N LEU A 40 -27.09 -51.51 7.51
CA LEU A 40 -27.71 -50.20 7.73
C LEU A 40 -26.64 -49.13 8.06
N ILE A 41 -25.63 -49.50 8.85
CA ILE A 41 -24.50 -48.61 9.15
C ILE A 41 -23.64 -48.38 7.91
N THR A 42 -23.17 -49.45 7.25
CA THR A 42 -22.20 -49.33 6.15
C THR A 42 -22.83 -48.93 4.82
N GLY A 43 -24.07 -49.32 4.57
CA GLY A 43 -24.78 -49.07 3.31
C GLY A 43 -25.58 -47.77 3.29
N LEU A 44 -26.00 -47.24 4.44
CA LEU A 44 -26.84 -46.03 4.51
C LEU A 44 -26.22 -44.92 5.35
N LEU A 45 -25.93 -45.19 6.64
CA LEU A 45 -25.51 -44.13 7.57
C LEU A 45 -24.09 -43.62 7.30
N LEU A 46 -23.14 -44.49 6.94
CA LEU A 46 -21.77 -44.10 6.62
C LEU A 46 -21.70 -43.24 5.35
N PRO A 47 -22.32 -43.64 4.22
CA PRO A 47 -22.36 -42.80 3.01
C PRO A 47 -23.05 -41.45 3.25
N LEU A 48 -24.18 -41.43 3.96
CA LEU A 48 -24.88 -40.18 4.31
C LEU A 48 -24.05 -39.31 5.26
N GLY A 49 -23.40 -39.92 6.25
CA GLY A 49 -22.52 -39.26 7.20
C GLY A 49 -21.28 -38.67 6.51
N MET A 50 -20.64 -39.41 5.61
CA MET A 50 -19.55 -38.91 4.78
C MET A 50 -20.01 -37.78 3.87
N LEU A 51 -21.15 -37.92 3.19
CA LEU A 51 -21.68 -36.88 2.30
C LEU A 51 -22.01 -35.61 3.09
N TRP A 52 -22.57 -35.74 4.29
CA TRP A 52 -22.84 -34.62 5.19
C TRP A 52 -21.55 -33.96 5.69
N LEU A 53 -20.57 -34.74 6.15
CA LEU A 53 -19.26 -34.23 6.60
C LEU A 53 -18.53 -33.53 5.47
N ASN A 54 -18.52 -34.13 4.28
CA ASN A 54 -17.85 -33.57 3.11
C ASN A 54 -18.53 -32.26 2.70
N ASN A 55 -19.86 -32.24 2.59
CA ASN A 55 -20.61 -31.03 2.25
C ASN A 55 -20.45 -29.92 3.33
N ARG A 56 -20.41 -30.28 4.62
CA ARG A 56 -20.14 -29.34 5.71
C ARG A 56 -18.73 -28.75 5.65
N ASN A 57 -17.72 -29.60 5.40
CA ASN A 57 -16.34 -29.16 5.28
C ASN A 57 -16.11 -28.32 4.03
N THR A 58 -16.70 -28.69 2.89
CA THR A 58 -16.65 -27.89 1.66
C THR A 58 -17.30 -26.52 1.85
N LYS A 59 -18.44 -26.42 2.56
CA LYS A 59 -19.04 -25.12 2.88
C LYS A 59 -18.14 -24.25 3.75
N LYS A 60 -17.54 -24.82 4.81
CA LYS A 60 -16.59 -24.09 5.66
C LYS A 60 -15.34 -23.64 4.90
N LEU A 61 -14.81 -24.49 4.01
CA LEU A 61 -13.68 -24.16 3.14
C LEU A 61 -14.02 -22.99 2.22
N LYS A 62 -15.17 -23.01 1.54
CA LYS A 62 -15.62 -21.91 0.68
C LYS A 62 -15.85 -20.61 1.43
N GLU A 63 -16.34 -20.69 2.67
CA GLU A 63 -16.52 -19.50 3.51
C GLU A 63 -15.19 -18.90 3.95
N LEU A 64 -14.21 -19.75 4.30
CA LEU A 64 -12.85 -19.33 4.59
C LEU A 64 -12.15 -18.75 3.35
N GLU A 65 -12.30 -19.37 2.19
CA GLU A 65 -11.79 -18.85 0.91
C GLU A 65 -12.39 -17.46 0.62
N LYS A 66 -13.70 -17.29 0.77
CA LYS A 66 -14.36 -16.01 0.57
C LYS A 66 -13.87 -14.93 1.54
N GLN A 67 -13.75 -15.25 2.83
CA GLN A 67 -13.20 -14.31 3.82
C GLN A 67 -11.75 -13.96 3.53
N LEU A 68 -10.98 -14.91 3.01
CA LEU A 68 -9.59 -14.71 2.62
C LEU A 68 -9.52 -13.80 1.38
N ASP A 69 -10.34 -14.04 0.37
CA ASP A 69 -10.44 -13.22 -0.84
C ASP A 69 -10.87 -11.78 -0.52
N GLU A 70 -11.88 -11.58 0.33
CA GLU A 70 -12.32 -10.24 0.76
C GLU A 70 -11.19 -9.48 1.49
N LYS A 71 -10.45 -10.17 2.37
CA LYS A 71 -9.26 -9.58 3.03
C LYS A 71 -8.13 -9.27 2.05
N TYR A 72 -7.88 -10.15 1.09
CA TYR A 72 -6.85 -9.92 0.06
C TYR A 72 -7.22 -8.77 -0.87
N GLN A 73 -8.48 -8.67 -1.28
CA GLN A 73 -8.98 -7.56 -2.10
C GLN A 73 -8.82 -6.23 -1.36
N GLY A 74 -9.22 -6.16 -0.08
CA GLY A 74 -9.00 -4.96 0.74
C GLY A 74 -7.52 -4.59 0.86
N LYS A 75 -6.63 -5.57 1.05
CA LYS A 75 -5.17 -5.32 1.11
C LYS A 75 -4.58 -4.89 -0.24
N ALA A 76 -5.08 -5.42 -1.35
CA ALA A 76 -4.65 -5.04 -2.69
C ALA A 76 -5.09 -3.62 -3.04
N GLU A 77 -6.30 -3.22 -2.61
CA GLU A 77 -6.83 -1.87 -2.78
C GLU A 77 -5.99 -0.83 -2.02
N ILE A 78 -5.68 -1.11 -0.74
CA ILE A 78 -4.77 -0.30 0.08
C ILE A 78 -3.41 -0.11 -0.61
N LYS A 79 -2.82 -1.19 -1.11
CA LYS A 79 -1.55 -1.12 -1.84
C LYS A 79 -1.62 -0.28 -3.11
N ASN A 80 -2.73 -0.30 -3.82
CA ASN A 80 -2.90 0.53 -5.01
C ASN A 80 -2.98 2.02 -4.64
N GLN A 81 -3.65 2.34 -3.53
CA GLN A 81 -3.74 3.70 -3.00
C GLN A 81 -2.35 4.20 -2.52
N GLU A 82 -1.59 3.37 -1.80
CA GLU A 82 -0.19 3.63 -1.40
C GLU A 82 0.70 3.94 -2.61
N ARG A 83 0.60 3.11 -3.66
CA ARG A 83 1.34 3.30 -4.91
C ARG A 83 0.95 4.59 -5.63
N ALA A 84 -0.33 4.93 -5.64
CA ALA A 84 -0.83 6.16 -6.27
C ALA A 84 -0.26 7.40 -5.58
N ILE A 85 -0.22 7.42 -4.24
CA ILE A 85 0.37 8.52 -3.48
C ILE A 85 1.88 8.61 -3.72
N TYR A 86 2.60 7.50 -3.56
CA TYR A 86 4.06 7.50 -3.76
C TYR A 86 4.43 7.92 -5.20
N SER A 87 3.69 7.43 -6.20
CA SER A 87 3.86 7.85 -7.59
C SER A 87 3.61 9.34 -7.79
N SER A 88 2.59 9.90 -7.14
CA SER A 88 2.27 11.33 -7.21
C SER A 88 3.35 12.19 -6.57
N LEU A 89 3.85 11.81 -5.39
CA LEU A 89 4.97 12.50 -4.72
C LEU A 89 6.25 12.45 -5.56
N SER A 90 6.53 11.30 -6.19
CA SER A 90 7.68 11.13 -7.08
C SER A 90 7.59 12.04 -8.31
N LYS A 91 6.39 12.21 -8.88
CA LYS A 91 6.16 13.14 -10.01
C LYS A 91 6.35 14.59 -9.57
N ILE A 92 5.89 14.96 -8.38
CA ILE A 92 6.15 16.30 -7.84
C ILE A 92 7.65 16.54 -7.67
N LEU A 93 8.40 15.58 -7.12
CA LEU A 93 9.87 15.69 -7.02
C LEU A 93 10.51 15.86 -8.41
N PHE A 94 10.05 15.13 -9.42
CA PHE A 94 10.53 15.29 -10.79
C PHE A 94 10.23 16.69 -11.36
N ASP A 95 9.08 17.26 -11.05
CA ASP A 95 8.76 18.63 -11.47
C ASP A 95 9.62 19.67 -10.76
N VAL A 96 10.00 19.44 -9.48
CA VAL A 96 11.01 20.27 -8.78
C VAL A 96 12.37 20.15 -9.49
N GLN A 97 12.75 18.95 -9.93
CA GLN A 97 13.98 18.76 -10.69
C GLN A 97 13.92 19.46 -12.06
N GLN A 98 12.75 19.49 -12.71
CA GLN A 98 12.54 20.25 -13.95
C GLN A 98 12.58 21.77 -13.71
N LEU A 99 12.10 22.23 -12.55
CA LEU A 99 12.21 23.62 -12.10
C LEU A 99 13.68 24.02 -11.95
N HIS A 100 14.51 23.15 -11.36
CA HIS A 100 15.96 23.36 -11.29
C HIS A 100 16.56 23.59 -12.68
N VAL A 101 16.30 22.69 -13.63
CA VAL A 101 16.80 22.80 -15.01
C VAL A 101 16.34 24.09 -15.69
N SER A 102 15.09 24.49 -15.47
CA SER A 102 14.52 25.72 -16.04
C SER A 102 15.21 26.98 -15.50
N LEU A 103 15.62 26.96 -14.23
CA LEU A 103 16.29 28.08 -13.57
C LEU A 103 17.83 28.05 -13.70
N SER A 104 18.43 26.90 -14.01
CA SER A 104 19.87 26.78 -14.30
C SER A 104 20.28 27.44 -15.62
N GLY A 105 19.33 27.83 -16.47
CA GLY A 105 19.59 28.69 -17.63
C GLY A 105 20.01 30.11 -17.23
N THR A 106 20.22 31.01 -18.20
CA THR A 106 20.42 32.44 -17.92
C THR A 106 19.11 33.08 -17.46
N CYS A 107 18.84 33.00 -16.16
CA CYS A 107 17.73 33.68 -15.49
C CYS A 107 18.18 35.10 -15.12
N ILE A 108 17.71 36.10 -15.87
CA ILE A 108 18.21 37.49 -15.78
C ILE A 108 17.15 38.47 -15.22
N ASP A 109 15.88 38.05 -15.16
CA ASP A 109 14.77 38.92 -14.77
C ASP A 109 13.72 38.23 -13.88
N LYS A 110 12.81 39.06 -13.34
CA LYS A 110 11.71 38.63 -12.47
C LYS A 110 10.77 37.63 -13.14
N ASN A 111 10.55 37.81 -14.45
CA ASN A 111 9.63 36.99 -15.22
C ASN A 111 10.13 35.54 -15.34
N CYS A 112 11.44 35.32 -15.34
CA CYS A 112 12.02 33.99 -15.38
C CYS A 112 11.55 33.11 -14.19
N ILE A 113 11.65 33.62 -12.95
CA ILE A 113 11.23 32.88 -11.75
C ILE A 113 9.71 32.72 -11.72
N ASP A 114 8.96 33.81 -11.92
CA ASP A 114 7.49 33.78 -11.82
C ASP A 114 6.87 32.83 -12.87
N ASN A 115 7.38 32.83 -14.11
CA ASN A 115 6.92 31.92 -15.15
C ASN A 115 7.25 30.46 -14.84
N ALA A 116 8.42 30.19 -14.27
CA ALA A 116 8.84 28.84 -13.91
C ALA A 116 8.00 28.30 -12.74
N VAL A 117 7.77 29.13 -11.71
CA VAL A 117 6.93 28.79 -10.55
C VAL A 117 5.47 28.59 -10.94
N SER A 118 4.91 29.42 -11.84
CA SER A 118 3.53 29.26 -12.30
C SER A 118 3.27 27.91 -13.00
N LYS A 119 4.22 27.45 -13.83
CA LYS A 119 4.14 26.12 -14.46
C LYS A 119 4.22 25.01 -13.43
N PHE A 120 5.11 25.16 -12.45
CA PHE A 120 5.26 24.21 -11.35
C PHE A 120 3.99 24.08 -10.50
N ASP A 121 3.37 25.21 -10.13
CA ASP A 121 2.13 25.23 -9.33
C ASP A 121 0.98 24.48 -10.01
N THR A 122 0.83 24.65 -11.33
CA THR A 122 -0.20 23.95 -12.10
C THR A 122 -0.03 22.42 -12.01
N SER A 123 1.22 21.96 -12.01
CA SER A 123 1.51 20.53 -11.91
C SER A 123 1.28 19.97 -10.50
N ILE A 124 1.64 20.72 -9.46
CA ILE A 124 1.39 20.31 -8.07
C ILE A 124 -0.10 20.15 -7.80
N THR A 125 -0.94 21.08 -8.25
CA THR A 125 -2.40 21.02 -8.03
C THR A 125 -2.98 19.72 -8.58
N LYS A 126 -2.53 19.28 -9.77
CA LYS A 126 -2.98 18.02 -10.38
C LYS A 126 -2.67 16.81 -9.50
N TYR A 127 -1.51 16.77 -8.85
CA TYR A 127 -1.12 15.65 -8.00
C TYR A 127 -1.67 15.76 -6.58
N HIS A 128 -2.00 16.96 -6.12
CA HIS A 128 -2.62 17.17 -4.81
C HIS A 128 -3.98 16.46 -4.70
N ASP A 129 -4.81 16.56 -5.74
CA ASP A 129 -6.11 15.88 -5.76
C ASP A 129 -5.95 14.36 -5.64
N GLU A 130 -5.00 13.78 -6.40
CA GLU A 130 -4.68 12.35 -6.34
C GLU A 130 -4.20 11.94 -4.95
N ILE A 131 -3.34 12.74 -4.30
CA ILE A 131 -2.85 12.46 -2.95
C ILE A 131 -3.98 12.53 -1.93
N SER A 132 -4.81 13.58 -2.00
CA SER A 132 -5.91 13.81 -1.06
C SER A 132 -6.95 12.69 -1.09
N ASN A 133 -7.32 12.23 -2.30
CA ASN A 133 -8.27 11.14 -2.49
C ASN A 133 -7.82 9.80 -1.90
N ASN A 134 -6.50 9.60 -1.76
CA ASN A 134 -5.92 8.35 -1.28
C ASN A 134 -5.36 8.46 0.16
N LEU A 135 -5.28 9.66 0.74
CA LEU A 135 -4.59 9.93 2.01
C LEU A 135 -5.17 9.15 3.20
N LEU A 136 -6.49 8.91 3.20
CA LEU A 136 -7.20 8.20 4.28
C LEU A 136 -6.75 6.75 4.46
N TYR A 137 -6.11 6.17 3.43
CA TYR A 137 -5.61 4.81 3.45
C TYR A 137 -4.15 4.72 3.93
N MET A 138 -3.53 5.86 4.27
CA MET A 138 -2.14 5.90 4.73
C MET A 138 -2.04 5.78 6.25
N PRO A 139 -1.01 5.09 6.76
CA PRO A 139 -0.61 5.18 8.17
C PRO A 139 -0.29 6.63 8.56
N SER A 140 -0.61 7.01 9.80
CA SER A 140 -0.37 8.38 10.31
C SER A 140 1.08 8.85 10.15
N ILE A 141 2.06 7.96 10.36
CA ILE A 141 3.48 8.29 10.18
C ILE A 141 3.83 8.66 8.72
N ILE A 142 3.16 8.05 7.73
CA ILE A 142 3.35 8.39 6.33
C ILE A 142 2.65 9.73 6.03
N ILE A 143 1.45 9.95 6.57
CA ILE A 143 0.73 11.23 6.44
C ILE A 143 1.58 12.39 6.97
N ASP A 144 2.21 12.24 8.14
CA ASP A 144 3.10 13.27 8.69
C ASP A 144 4.27 13.58 7.76
N ASN A 145 4.86 12.56 7.12
CA ASN A 145 5.92 12.76 6.14
C ASN A 145 5.41 13.43 4.85
N ILE A 146 4.18 13.14 4.42
CA ILE A 146 3.54 13.84 3.29
C ILE A 146 3.34 15.33 3.63
N TYR A 147 2.92 15.67 4.85
CA TYR A 147 2.82 17.07 5.27
C TYR A 147 4.18 17.75 5.34
N LYS A 148 5.22 17.07 5.84
CA LYS A 148 6.60 17.58 5.78
C LYS A 148 7.04 17.85 4.33
N PHE A 149 6.71 16.94 3.40
CA PHE A 149 7.00 17.11 1.97
C PHE A 149 6.34 18.39 1.42
N TYR A 150 5.05 18.61 1.70
CA TYR A 150 4.35 19.84 1.28
C TYR A 150 4.90 21.10 1.96
N SER A 151 5.29 21.03 3.24
CA SER A 151 5.93 22.13 3.94
C SER A 151 7.20 22.56 3.20
N LYS A 152 8.06 21.59 2.81
CA LYS A 152 9.28 21.88 2.07
C LYS A 152 9.03 22.48 0.67
N ILE A 153 7.96 22.07 -0.01
CA ILE A 153 7.52 22.74 -1.26
C ILE A 153 7.13 24.19 -0.99
N SER A 154 6.38 24.44 0.08
CA SER A 154 6.00 25.80 0.47
C SER A 154 7.23 26.65 0.77
N ASP A 155 8.18 26.11 1.54
CA ASP A 155 9.43 26.79 1.89
C ASP A 155 10.27 27.13 0.65
N LEU A 156 10.32 26.21 -0.32
CA LEU A 156 10.95 26.43 -1.62
C LEU A 156 10.29 27.60 -2.36
N LYS A 157 8.96 27.64 -2.44
CA LYS A 157 8.23 28.73 -3.12
C LYS A 157 8.48 30.08 -2.47
N VAL A 158 8.50 30.11 -1.13
CA VAL A 158 8.82 31.32 -0.36
C VAL A 158 10.24 31.76 -0.67
N SER A 159 11.23 30.86 -0.62
CA SER A 159 12.61 31.18 -0.97
C SER A 159 12.76 31.73 -2.39
N LEU A 160 12.12 31.08 -3.37
CA LEU A 160 12.19 31.55 -4.76
C LEU A 160 11.61 32.96 -4.90
N LYS A 161 10.53 33.28 -4.18
CA LYS A 161 9.97 34.62 -4.15
C LYS A 161 10.93 35.63 -3.52
N GLU A 162 11.61 35.29 -2.43
CA GLU A 162 12.59 36.16 -1.78
C GLU A 162 13.80 36.43 -2.67
N PHE A 163 14.31 35.40 -3.37
CA PHE A 163 15.36 35.58 -4.39
C PHE A 163 14.88 36.47 -5.54
N ASN A 164 13.60 36.38 -5.90
CA ASN A 164 12.98 37.21 -6.93
C ASN A 164 12.87 38.68 -6.49
N ASP A 165 12.44 38.93 -5.25
CA ASP A 165 12.26 40.28 -4.70
C ASP A 165 13.60 40.97 -4.38
N THR A 166 14.64 40.20 -4.03
CA THR A 166 16.00 40.71 -3.81
C THR A 166 16.86 40.78 -5.09
N GLN A 167 16.29 40.43 -6.25
CA GLN A 167 16.95 40.44 -7.57
C GLN A 167 18.18 39.51 -7.69
N ASN A 168 18.30 38.51 -6.81
CA ASN A 168 19.37 37.51 -6.83
C ASN A 168 18.95 36.28 -7.66
N PHE A 169 18.50 36.49 -8.90
CA PHE A 169 17.88 35.46 -9.74
C PHE A 169 18.79 34.28 -10.03
N GLU A 170 20.08 34.56 -10.19
CA GLU A 170 21.16 33.59 -10.42
C GLU A 170 21.27 32.52 -9.33
N MET A 171 20.82 32.79 -8.10
CA MET A 171 20.90 31.85 -6.98
C MET A 171 19.66 30.94 -6.87
N ALA A 172 18.60 31.23 -7.62
CA ALA A 172 17.35 30.48 -7.55
C ALA A 172 17.54 28.98 -7.86
N HIS A 173 18.40 28.64 -8.83
CA HIS A 173 18.68 27.24 -9.15
C HIS A 173 19.36 26.51 -7.97
N VAL A 174 20.32 27.13 -7.27
CA VAL A 174 20.96 26.50 -6.10
C VAL A 174 19.94 26.24 -5.00
N CYS A 175 19.00 27.17 -4.80
CA CYS A 175 17.89 26.99 -3.88
C CYS A 175 17.05 25.75 -4.23
N VAL A 176 16.63 25.61 -5.49
CA VAL A 176 15.86 24.43 -5.94
C VAL A 176 16.66 23.14 -5.76
N TYR A 177 17.96 23.15 -6.07
CA TYR A 177 18.83 21.98 -5.89
C TYR A 177 18.84 21.51 -4.42
N SER A 178 19.00 22.45 -3.47
CA SER A 178 18.97 22.16 -2.04
C SER A 178 17.64 21.52 -1.60
N TYR A 179 16.52 22.16 -1.95
CA TYR A 179 15.20 21.65 -1.59
C TYR A 179 14.87 20.31 -2.27
N SER A 180 15.38 20.06 -3.49
CA SER A 180 15.21 18.75 -4.13
C SER A 180 15.86 17.63 -3.35
N ILE A 181 17.01 17.87 -2.71
CA ILE A 181 17.67 16.87 -1.86
C ILE A 181 16.78 16.56 -0.65
N GLU A 182 16.33 17.60 0.07
CA GLU A 182 15.45 17.41 1.24
C GLU A 182 14.14 16.68 0.89
N LEU A 183 13.51 17.05 -0.24
CA LEU A 183 12.30 16.39 -0.72
C LEU A 183 12.55 14.92 -1.07
N SER A 184 13.70 14.61 -1.70
CA SER A 184 14.07 13.24 -2.01
C SER A 184 14.30 12.40 -0.75
N GLU A 185 14.87 12.98 0.31
CA GLU A 185 15.05 12.29 1.61
C GLU A 185 13.70 11.95 2.25
N ILE A 186 12.75 12.88 2.24
CA ILE A 186 11.40 12.63 2.73
C ILE A 186 10.74 11.51 1.92
N LEU A 187 10.89 11.51 0.60
CA LEU A 187 10.31 10.49 -0.28
C LEU A 187 10.95 9.12 -0.08
N ILE A 188 12.27 9.07 0.15
CA ILE A 188 12.99 7.85 0.51
C ILE A 188 12.43 7.27 1.80
N ASN A 189 12.27 8.10 2.83
CA ASN A 189 11.70 7.68 4.12
C ASN A 189 10.27 7.14 3.97
N ILE A 190 9.42 7.78 3.17
CA ILE A 190 8.06 7.29 2.89
C ILE A 190 8.11 5.89 2.25
N GLN A 191 8.97 5.69 1.26
CA GLN A 191 9.09 4.39 0.61
C GLN A 191 9.67 3.32 1.53
N GLU A 192 10.64 3.65 2.38
CA GLU A 192 11.15 2.70 3.39
C GLU A 192 10.04 2.26 4.34
N LEU A 193 9.17 3.18 4.79
CA LEU A 193 8.01 2.87 5.63
C LEU A 193 6.99 1.97 4.90
N LEU A 194 6.67 2.28 3.64
CA LEU A 194 5.77 1.46 2.82
C LEU A 194 6.32 0.06 2.54
N ILE A 195 7.64 -0.08 2.38
CA ILE A 195 8.30 -1.36 2.10
C ILE A 195 8.52 -2.19 3.38
N ALA A 196 8.72 -1.56 4.53
CA ALA A 196 8.89 -2.24 5.80
C ALA A 196 7.72 -3.19 6.12
N GLU A 197 6.51 -2.85 5.67
CA GLU A 197 5.30 -3.65 5.84
C GLU A 197 5.15 -4.79 4.79
N ASN A 198 6.03 -4.86 3.78
CA ASN A 198 5.90 -5.78 2.65
C ASN A 198 7.20 -6.56 2.35
N ILE A 199 7.25 -7.80 2.82
CA ILE A 199 8.37 -8.76 2.66
C ILE A 199 8.75 -8.95 1.18
N GLU A 200 7.78 -8.92 0.27
CA GLU A 200 8.00 -9.17 -1.15
C GLU A 200 8.64 -7.96 -1.86
N LEU A 201 8.23 -6.74 -1.51
CA LEU A 201 8.86 -5.52 -2.02
C LEU A 201 10.28 -5.35 -1.47
N LYS A 202 10.51 -5.75 -0.22
CA LYS A 202 11.83 -5.70 0.41
C LYS A 202 12.89 -6.51 -0.32
N LYS A 203 12.49 -7.58 -1.03
CA LYS A 203 13.40 -8.44 -1.80
C LYS A 203 13.93 -7.76 -3.08
N ASN A 204 13.15 -6.88 -3.67
CA ASN A 204 13.48 -6.19 -4.93
C ASN A 204 13.90 -4.73 -4.71
N PHE A 205 14.01 -4.31 -3.46
CA PHE A 205 14.36 -2.94 -3.10
C PHE A 205 15.88 -2.79 -3.04
N ASP A 206 16.42 -1.98 -3.93
CA ASP A 206 17.82 -1.54 -3.86
C ASP A 206 17.88 -0.13 -3.25
N LYS A 207 18.39 -0.07 -2.01
CA LYS A 207 18.58 1.20 -1.30
C LYS A 207 19.60 2.10 -2.01
N ALA A 208 20.60 1.54 -2.69
CA ALA A 208 21.59 2.33 -3.41
C ALA A 208 20.98 3.02 -4.64
N GLU A 209 20.10 2.35 -5.38
CA GLU A 209 19.35 2.96 -6.49
C GLU A 209 18.42 4.07 -5.99
N GLN A 210 17.82 3.89 -4.81
CA GLN A 210 16.92 4.87 -4.23
C GLN A 210 17.66 6.13 -3.76
N GLU A 211 18.85 6.00 -3.19
CA GLU A 211 19.71 7.14 -2.81
C GLU A 211 20.09 8.00 -4.03
N MET A 212 20.12 7.42 -5.24
CA MET A 212 20.39 8.18 -6.46
C MET A 212 19.33 9.26 -6.74
N MET A 213 18.12 9.15 -6.16
CA MET A 213 17.06 10.17 -6.28
C MET A 213 17.53 11.54 -5.79
N LYS A 214 18.47 11.59 -4.84
CA LYS A 214 19.08 12.83 -4.33
C LYS A 214 19.83 13.60 -5.40
N TYR A 215 20.39 12.90 -6.39
CA TYR A 215 21.29 13.45 -7.39
C TYR A 215 20.64 13.59 -8.78
N CYS A 216 19.33 13.28 -8.90
CA CYS A 216 18.59 13.36 -10.16
C CYS A 216 18.42 14.80 -10.69
N CYS A 217 18.58 15.83 -9.85
CA CYS A 217 18.58 17.25 -10.25
C CYS A 217 19.72 17.63 -11.21
N GLY A 218 20.71 16.76 -11.41
CA GLY A 218 21.88 17.02 -12.23
C GLY A 218 23.13 17.22 -11.39
N ARG A 219 24.15 17.86 -11.98
CA ARG A 219 25.43 18.06 -11.29
C ARG A 219 25.25 19.06 -10.16
N LYS A 220 25.86 18.72 -9.02
CA LYS A 220 26.02 19.62 -7.88
C LYS A 220 26.55 20.99 -8.34
N PRO A 221 25.97 22.11 -7.86
CA PRO A 221 26.46 23.44 -8.18
C PRO A 221 27.95 23.61 -7.79
N PRO A 222 28.74 24.40 -8.54
CA PRO A 222 30.13 24.68 -8.21
C PRO A 222 30.28 25.30 -6.80
N LYS A 223 31.40 25.00 -6.13
CA LYS A 223 31.62 25.40 -4.72
C LYS A 223 31.52 26.92 -4.52
N ASP A 224 32.06 27.70 -5.44
CA ASP A 224 32.00 29.16 -5.43
C ASP A 224 30.57 29.70 -5.47
N VAL A 225 29.68 29.04 -6.21
CA VAL A 225 28.26 29.41 -6.29
C VAL A 225 27.52 29.00 -5.01
N VAL A 226 27.85 27.82 -4.45
CA VAL A 226 27.31 27.35 -3.16
C VAL A 226 27.71 28.27 -2.02
N ASP A 227 28.98 28.69 -1.95
CA ASP A 227 29.47 29.58 -0.91
C ASP A 227 28.76 30.95 -0.99
N ARG A 228 28.58 31.49 -2.21
CA ARG A 228 27.81 32.73 -2.43
C ARG A 228 26.34 32.58 -2.00
N TYR A 229 25.73 31.44 -2.29
CA TYR A 229 24.36 31.14 -1.84
C TYR A 229 24.28 31.15 -0.31
N ILE A 230 25.21 30.49 0.38
CA ILE A 230 25.26 30.45 1.85
C ILE A 230 25.44 31.84 2.46
N GLU A 231 26.25 32.72 1.85
CA GLU A 231 26.42 34.10 2.32
C GLU A 231 25.17 34.97 2.13
N LEU A 232 24.34 34.64 1.13
CA LEU A 232 23.10 35.36 0.82
C LEU A 232 21.92 34.86 1.65
N LEU A 233 21.93 33.60 2.10
CA LEU A 233 20.84 33.00 2.88
C LEU A 233 20.38 33.86 4.08
N PRO A 234 21.26 34.37 4.96
CA PRO A 234 20.84 35.20 6.10
C PRO A 234 20.23 36.55 5.70
N LYS A 235 20.53 37.03 4.49
CA LYS A 235 20.04 38.32 3.97
C LYS A 235 18.69 38.17 3.26
N VAL A 236 18.46 36.99 2.68
CA VAL A 236 17.26 36.66 1.91
C VAL A 236 16.19 36.05 2.83
N LYS A 237 16.60 35.21 3.78
CA LYS A 237 15.77 34.63 4.84
C LYS A 237 16.29 35.07 6.21
N THR A 238 15.65 36.07 6.78
CA THR A 238 15.98 36.60 8.12
C THR A 238 15.64 35.65 9.26
N ASP A 239 14.87 34.61 8.95
CA ASP A 239 14.21 33.74 9.93
C ASP A 239 15.03 32.47 10.19
N LEU A 240 16.07 32.22 9.38
CA LEU A 240 16.93 31.05 9.48
C LEU A 240 17.81 31.12 10.72
N THR A 241 17.83 30.04 11.48
CA THR A 241 18.77 29.84 12.57
C THR A 241 20.16 29.47 12.06
N GLU A 242 21.21 29.78 12.83
CA GLU A 242 22.59 29.38 12.49
C GLU A 242 22.75 27.86 12.31
N THR A 243 21.97 27.07 13.06
CA THR A 243 21.88 25.61 12.93
C THR A 243 21.37 25.17 11.58
N GLU A 244 20.29 25.78 11.06
CA GLU A 244 19.74 25.44 9.75
C GLU A 244 20.69 25.81 8.61
N ILE A 245 21.44 26.91 8.76
CA ILE A 245 22.45 27.32 7.79
C ILE A 245 23.61 26.31 7.73
N GLU A 246 24.06 25.80 8.88
CA GLU A 246 25.10 24.76 8.92
C GLU A 246 24.60 23.41 8.38
N GLU A 247 23.33 23.05 8.58
CA GLU A 247 22.73 21.86 7.96
C GLU A 247 22.67 21.98 6.43
N ILE A 248 22.24 23.13 5.91
CA ILE A 248 22.23 23.41 4.46
C ILE A 248 23.65 23.32 3.90
N LYS A 249 24.64 23.89 4.60
CA LYS A 249 26.04 23.83 4.20
C LYS A 249 26.60 22.41 4.22
N LEU A 250 26.17 21.56 5.13
CA LEU A 250 26.55 20.15 5.19
C LEU A 250 25.93 19.35 4.03
N SER A 251 24.64 19.57 3.73
CA SER A 251 23.96 18.90 2.62
C SER A 251 24.49 19.32 1.24
N LEU A 252 24.99 20.57 1.13
CA LEU A 252 25.58 21.12 -0.08
C LEU A 252 27.11 20.97 -0.16
N LYS A 253 27.80 20.35 0.80
CA LYS A 253 29.25 20.07 0.76
C LYS A 253 29.59 18.68 0.25
#